data_AF-A0A2S8BCN3-F1
#
_entry.id   AF-A0A2S8BCN3-F1
#
_cell.length_a   1.000
_cell.length_b   1.000
_cell.length_c   1.000
_cell.angle_alpha   90.00
_cell.angle_beta   90.00
_cell.angle_gamma   90.00
#
_symmetry.space_group_name_H-M   'P 1'
#
loop_
_entity.id
_entity.type
_entity.pdbx_description
1 polymer ?
#
loop_
_entity_poly.entity_id
_entity_poly.type
_entity_poly.pdbx_seq_one_letter_code
_entity_poly.pdbx_strand_id
1 'polypeptide(L)'
;MCAAGYGRIVLTSSIGGLYGNHGVANYAVAKAGLIGLSNVAALEGAASGVRCNIIVPAADTRMAEGIDTSAYPPWGPELVAPAVGWLAHESCSVSGEMLIAIAGRVARAVLAETPGVYRPSWSIEQVGADLAKIRDVSAPVIFPVVPDGHVDHIRYSFAMAEGAQHG
;
A
#
# COMPACT_ATOMS: atom_id res chain seq x y z
N MET A 1 12.63 12.09 -16.30
CA MET A 1 12.43 12.57 -14.92
C MET A 1 13.75 12.58 -14.15
N CYS A 2 14.41 11.44 -13.91
CA CYS A 2 15.66 11.42 -13.13
C CYS A 2 16.78 12.31 -13.70
N ALA A 3 17.03 12.25 -15.01
CA ALA A 3 18.00 13.12 -15.68
C ALA A 3 17.68 14.63 -15.55
N ALA A 4 16.41 14.99 -15.28
CA ALA A 4 15.97 16.36 -15.07
C ALA A 4 15.93 16.76 -13.58
N GLY A 5 16.28 15.87 -12.64
CA GLY A 5 16.30 16.15 -11.20
C GLY A 5 14.92 16.35 -10.56
N TYR A 6 13.83 16.02 -11.27
CA TYR A 6 12.47 16.19 -10.77
C TYR A 6 11.46 15.27 -11.48
N GLY A 7 10.47 14.79 -10.72
CA GLY A 7 9.31 14.10 -11.27
C GLY A 7 8.25 13.76 -10.21
N ARG A 8 6.99 13.70 -10.63
CA ARG A 8 5.86 13.20 -9.83
C ARG A 8 5.10 12.17 -10.65
N ILE A 9 5.03 10.96 -10.14
CA ILE A 9 4.33 9.84 -10.79
C ILE A 9 3.14 9.49 -9.90
N VAL A 10 1.94 9.47 -10.49
CA VAL A 10 0.71 9.06 -9.81
C VAL A 10 0.12 7.87 -10.56
N LEU A 11 0.22 6.69 -9.96
CA LEU A 11 -0.35 5.46 -10.51
C LEU A 11 -1.76 5.24 -9.95
N THR A 12 -2.66 4.66 -10.74
CA THR A 12 -4.06 4.46 -10.34
C THR A 12 -4.36 3.00 -10.07
N SER A 13 -4.38 2.61 -8.79
CA SER A 13 -4.87 1.30 -8.34
C SER A 13 -6.40 1.33 -8.15
N SER A 14 -6.97 0.45 -7.33
CA SER A 14 -8.39 0.45 -6.99
C SER A 14 -8.66 -0.34 -5.71
N ILE A 15 -9.84 -0.17 -5.12
CA ILE A 15 -10.31 -1.00 -4.00
C ILE A 15 -10.27 -2.49 -4.39
N GLY A 16 -10.63 -2.83 -5.64
CA GLY A 16 -10.54 -4.20 -6.16
C GLY A 16 -9.10 -4.70 -6.35
N GLY A 17 -8.12 -3.80 -6.50
CA GLY A 17 -6.69 -4.16 -6.46
C GLY A 17 -6.19 -4.46 -5.05
N LEU A 18 -6.73 -3.78 -4.03
CA LEU A 18 -6.36 -3.99 -2.63
C LEU A 18 -7.06 -5.20 -2.00
N TYR A 19 -8.36 -5.36 -2.26
CA TYR A 19 -9.21 -6.32 -1.54
C TYR A 19 -9.84 -7.38 -2.45
N GLY A 20 -9.66 -7.28 -3.76
CA GLY A 20 -10.34 -8.14 -4.73
C GLY A 20 -11.81 -7.75 -4.96
N ASN A 21 -12.41 -8.35 -5.97
CA ASN A 21 -13.85 -8.37 -6.21
C ASN A 21 -14.20 -9.58 -7.09
N HIS A 22 -15.46 -10.02 -7.10
CA HIS A 22 -15.90 -11.16 -7.90
C HIS A 22 -15.82 -10.87 -9.42
N GLY A 23 -15.39 -11.86 -10.20
CA GLY A 23 -15.44 -11.82 -11.67
C GLY A 23 -14.42 -10.92 -12.37
N VAL A 24 -13.45 -10.32 -11.64
CA VAL A 24 -12.54 -9.29 -12.18
C VAL A 24 -11.06 -9.62 -11.99
N ALA A 25 -10.67 -10.90 -12.10
CA ALA A 25 -9.30 -11.34 -11.81
C ALA A 25 -8.22 -10.58 -12.59
N ASN A 26 -8.43 -10.33 -13.89
CA ASN A 26 -7.53 -9.54 -14.74
C ASN A 26 -7.35 -8.10 -14.23
N TYR A 27 -8.45 -7.44 -13.87
CA TYR A 27 -8.44 -6.09 -13.32
C TYR A 27 -7.78 -6.04 -11.94
N ALA A 28 -8.10 -6.99 -11.06
CA ALA A 28 -7.52 -7.09 -9.73
C ALA A 28 -6.00 -7.27 -9.80
N VAL A 29 -5.51 -8.20 -10.63
CA VAL A 29 -4.07 -8.41 -10.86
C VAL A 29 -3.39 -7.15 -11.40
N ALA A 30 -3.98 -6.52 -12.41
CA ALA A 30 -3.41 -5.31 -13.00
C ALA A 30 -3.31 -4.16 -11.98
N LYS A 31 -4.36 -3.94 -11.17
CA LYS A 31 -4.39 -2.87 -10.18
C LYS A 31 -3.53 -3.14 -8.95
N ALA A 32 -3.40 -4.41 -8.53
CA ALA A 32 -2.45 -4.81 -7.49
C ALA A 32 -1.00 -4.67 -7.96
N GLY A 33 -0.69 -5.03 -9.21
CA GLY A 33 0.66 -4.93 -9.78
C GLY A 33 1.25 -3.52 -9.79
N LEU A 34 0.39 -2.50 -9.87
CA LEU A 34 0.82 -1.09 -9.76
C LEU A 34 1.43 -0.74 -8.40
N ILE A 35 1.14 -1.52 -7.35
CA ILE A 35 1.74 -1.35 -6.02
C ILE A 35 3.23 -1.66 -6.08
N GLY A 36 3.59 -2.83 -6.62
CA GLY A 36 5.00 -3.20 -6.81
C GLY A 36 5.74 -2.19 -7.70
N LEU A 37 5.12 -1.77 -8.81
CA LEU A 37 5.70 -0.76 -9.70
C LEU A 37 5.95 0.57 -8.98
N SER A 38 4.98 1.06 -8.19
CA SER A 38 5.13 2.30 -7.44
C SER A 38 6.26 2.22 -6.43
N ASN A 39 6.39 1.08 -5.74
CA ASN A 39 7.40 0.90 -4.71
C ASN A 39 8.81 1.00 -5.30
N VAL A 40 9.06 0.30 -6.41
CA VAL A 40 10.36 0.33 -7.10
C VAL A 40 10.64 1.73 -7.67
N ALA A 41 9.67 2.34 -8.33
CA ALA A 41 9.84 3.70 -8.87
C ALA A 41 10.09 4.76 -7.79
N ALA A 42 9.48 4.61 -6.61
CA ALA A 42 9.71 5.49 -5.46
C ALA A 42 11.14 5.37 -4.91
N LEU A 43 11.67 4.14 -4.82
CA LEU A 43 13.04 3.87 -4.37
C LEU A 43 14.08 4.38 -5.37
N GLU A 44 13.98 3.98 -6.64
CA GLU A 44 14.93 4.36 -7.69
C GLU A 44 14.90 5.88 -7.99
N GLY A 45 13.74 6.51 -7.81
CA GLY A 45 13.55 7.94 -8.05
C GLY A 45 14.02 8.85 -6.92
N ALA A 46 14.13 8.33 -5.69
CA ALA A 46 14.29 9.14 -4.48
C ALA A 46 15.50 10.08 -4.53
N ALA A 47 16.67 9.57 -4.92
CA ALA A 47 17.91 10.34 -5.01
C ALA A 47 17.87 11.42 -6.12
N SER A 48 16.97 11.29 -7.09
CA SER A 48 16.81 12.22 -8.22
C SER A 48 15.63 13.19 -8.07
N GLY A 49 15.05 13.33 -6.86
CA GLY A 49 13.90 14.21 -6.64
C GLY A 49 12.60 13.73 -7.31
N VAL A 50 12.56 12.47 -7.74
CA VAL A 50 11.40 11.83 -8.35
C VAL A 50 10.61 11.10 -7.27
N ARG A 51 9.30 11.36 -7.20
CA ARG A 51 8.38 10.70 -6.27
C ARG A 51 7.35 9.90 -7.04
N CYS A 52 7.01 8.71 -6.53
CA CYS A 52 5.96 7.86 -7.11
C CYS A 52 4.98 7.46 -6.02
N ASN A 53 3.70 7.72 -6.23
CA ASN A 53 2.63 7.37 -5.30
C ASN A 53 1.46 6.74 -6.06
N ILE A 54 0.55 6.13 -5.31
CA ILE A 54 -0.68 5.53 -5.82
C ILE A 54 -1.89 6.32 -5.34
N ILE A 55 -2.82 6.55 -6.26
CA ILE A 55 -4.21 6.85 -5.92
C ILE A 55 -5.04 5.57 -6.04
N VAL A 56 -5.90 5.34 -5.05
CA VAL A 56 -6.92 4.28 -4.99
C VAL A 56 -8.27 4.98 -5.01
N PRO A 57 -8.76 5.39 -6.20
CA PRO A 57 -9.96 6.20 -6.31
C PRO A 57 -11.21 5.33 -6.36
N ALA A 58 -12.33 5.92 -5.95
CA ALA A 58 -13.67 5.49 -6.36
C ALA A 58 -14.52 6.73 -6.59
N ALA A 59 -15.14 6.79 -7.77
CA ALA A 59 -15.98 7.91 -8.17
C ALA A 59 -17.08 7.47 -9.14
N ASP A 60 -18.18 8.22 -9.15
CA ASP A 60 -19.24 8.07 -10.13
C ASP A 60 -18.75 8.50 -11.52
N THR A 61 -18.59 7.51 -12.39
CA THR A 61 -18.07 7.67 -13.75
C THR A 61 -18.74 6.64 -14.66
N ARG A 62 -18.48 6.71 -15.97
CA ARG A 62 -18.93 5.69 -16.93
C ARG A 62 -18.55 4.25 -16.54
N MET A 63 -17.45 4.06 -15.78
CA MET A 63 -17.04 2.73 -15.32
C MET A 63 -17.98 2.15 -14.24
N ALA A 64 -18.77 3.00 -13.57
CA ALA A 64 -19.77 2.59 -12.60
C ALA A 64 -21.18 2.40 -13.21
N GLU A 65 -21.33 2.58 -14.53
CA GLU A 65 -22.60 2.33 -15.22
C GLU A 65 -23.08 0.89 -14.99
N GLY A 66 -24.36 0.73 -14.67
CA GLY A 66 -24.97 -0.58 -14.37
C GLY A 66 -24.80 -1.05 -12.93
N ILE A 67 -24.10 -0.31 -12.07
CA ILE A 67 -24.10 -0.51 -10.62
C ILE A 67 -25.26 0.29 -10.03
N ASP A 68 -26.06 -0.32 -9.16
CA ASP A 68 -27.04 0.42 -8.36
C ASP A 68 -26.31 1.24 -7.29
N THR A 69 -26.26 2.55 -7.53
CA THR A 69 -25.60 3.55 -6.69
C THR A 69 -26.61 4.45 -6.00
N SER A 70 -27.90 4.11 -6.04
CA SER A 70 -29.00 4.94 -5.50
C SER A 70 -28.87 5.23 -4.00
N ALA A 71 -28.22 4.33 -3.26
CA ALA A 71 -27.95 4.47 -1.83
C ALA A 71 -26.60 5.16 -1.52
N TYR A 72 -25.79 5.50 -2.51
CA TYR A 72 -24.45 6.06 -2.30
C TYR A 72 -24.53 7.57 -2.04
N PRO A 73 -23.67 8.11 -1.16
CA PRO A 73 -23.53 9.56 -1.01
C PRO A 73 -22.91 10.18 -2.27
N PRO A 74 -22.91 11.52 -2.42
CA PRO A 74 -22.15 12.18 -3.48
C PRO A 74 -20.70 11.71 -3.50
N TRP A 75 -20.26 11.22 -4.65
CA TRP A 75 -18.97 10.56 -4.83
C TRP A 75 -18.41 10.83 -6.23
N GLY A 76 -18.60 12.05 -6.75
CA GLY A 76 -18.08 12.42 -8.06
C GLY A 76 -16.56 12.56 -8.10
N PRO A 77 -15.95 12.59 -9.31
CA PRO A 77 -14.51 12.64 -9.49
C PRO A 77 -13.84 13.90 -8.90
N GLU A 78 -14.59 14.99 -8.74
CA GLU A 78 -14.16 16.22 -8.06
C GLU A 78 -13.75 16.00 -6.60
N LEU A 79 -14.25 14.94 -5.95
CA LEU A 79 -13.86 14.55 -4.60
C LEU A 79 -12.56 13.72 -4.55
N VAL A 80 -12.07 13.27 -5.72
CA VAL A 80 -10.81 12.52 -5.89
C VAL A 80 -9.70 13.43 -6.42
N ALA A 81 -10.05 14.35 -7.32
CA ALA A 81 -9.11 15.19 -8.06
C ALA A 81 -8.11 15.97 -7.16
N PRO A 82 -8.49 16.53 -5.99
CA PRO A 82 -7.53 17.20 -5.12
C PRO A 82 -6.43 16.28 -4.57
N ALA A 83 -6.74 15.02 -4.27
CA ALA A 83 -5.74 14.05 -3.80
C ALA A 83 -4.74 13.71 -4.91
N VAL A 84 -5.22 13.54 -6.14
CA VAL A 84 -4.36 13.35 -7.32
C VAL A 84 -3.49 14.60 -7.56
N GLY A 85 -4.10 15.78 -7.48
CA GLY A 85 -3.41 17.06 -7.60
C GLY A 85 -2.30 17.22 -6.57
N TRP A 86 -2.56 16.89 -5.31
CA TRP A 86 -1.55 16.86 -4.26
C TRP A 86 -0.39 15.92 -4.59
N LEU A 87 -0.68 14.66 -4.98
CA LEU A 87 0.37 13.69 -5.31
C LEU A 87 1.24 14.13 -6.51
N ALA A 88 0.67 14.92 -7.42
CA ALA A 88 1.36 15.50 -8.57
C ALA A 88 2.02 16.87 -8.28
N HIS A 89 1.78 17.48 -7.12
CA HIS A 89 2.25 18.83 -6.80
C HIS A 89 3.75 18.85 -6.48
N GLU A 90 4.41 19.97 -6.75
CA GLU A 90 5.84 20.14 -6.44
C GLU A 90 6.14 20.06 -4.93
N SER A 91 5.23 20.57 -4.10
CA SER A 91 5.34 20.51 -2.63
C SER A 91 4.93 19.17 -2.03
N CYS A 92 4.48 18.20 -2.83
CA CYS A 92 4.14 16.85 -2.35
C CYS A 92 5.31 16.25 -1.57
N SER A 93 5.10 15.98 -0.28
CA SER A 93 6.15 15.52 0.63
C SER A 93 6.33 14.00 0.66
N VAL A 94 5.40 13.23 0.09
CA VAL A 94 5.34 11.77 0.23
C VAL A 94 5.80 11.04 -1.04
N SER A 95 6.39 9.86 -0.86
CA SER A 95 6.76 8.93 -1.95
C SER A 95 6.56 7.50 -1.45
N GLY A 96 6.15 6.59 -2.34
CA GLY A 96 5.85 5.21 -2.00
C GLY A 96 4.57 5.04 -1.19
N GLU A 97 3.65 6.02 -1.21
CA GLU A 97 2.39 5.96 -0.46
C GLU A 97 1.19 5.65 -1.37
N MET A 98 0.16 5.05 -0.76
CA MET A 98 -1.12 4.75 -1.39
C MET A 98 -2.21 5.59 -0.72
N LEU A 99 -2.83 6.51 -1.45
CA LEU A 99 -3.97 7.28 -0.95
C LEU A 99 -5.28 6.73 -1.49
N ILE A 100 -6.23 6.45 -0.60
CA ILE A 100 -7.62 6.14 -0.93
C ILE A 100 -8.39 7.46 -0.98
N ALA A 101 -9.16 7.69 -2.05
CA ALA A 101 -10.06 8.83 -2.16
C ALA A 101 -11.44 8.37 -2.66
N ILE A 102 -12.48 8.60 -1.87
CA ILE A 102 -13.87 8.25 -2.19
C ILE A 102 -14.84 9.09 -1.34
N ALA A 103 -15.88 9.66 -1.96
CA ALA A 103 -16.97 10.35 -1.26
C ALA A 103 -16.51 11.36 -0.18
N GLY A 104 -15.45 12.13 -0.47
CA GLY A 104 -14.86 13.12 0.45
C GLY A 104 -13.89 12.57 1.49
N ARG A 105 -13.75 11.24 1.62
CA ARG A 105 -12.73 10.61 2.46
C ARG A 105 -11.41 10.52 1.71
N VAL A 106 -10.34 11.02 2.32
CA VAL A 106 -8.95 10.75 1.92
C VAL A 106 -8.24 9.99 3.05
N ALA A 107 -7.64 8.84 2.75
CA ALA A 107 -6.93 8.01 3.73
C ALA A 107 -5.66 7.42 3.14
N ARG A 108 -4.69 7.06 3.98
CA ARG A 108 -3.53 6.28 3.55
C ARG A 108 -3.83 4.79 3.71
N ALA A 109 -3.59 4.00 2.66
CA ALA A 109 -3.49 2.55 2.75
C ALA A 109 -2.03 2.16 3.01
N VAL A 110 -1.84 1.15 3.86
CA VAL A 110 -0.52 0.65 4.24
C VAL A 110 -0.52 -0.87 4.18
N LEU A 111 0.62 -1.47 3.81
CA LEU A 111 0.89 -2.87 4.09
C LEU A 111 1.36 -2.94 5.55
N ALA A 112 0.73 -3.83 6.30
CA ALA A 112 1.03 -4.04 7.70
C ALA A 112 1.11 -5.53 7.99
N GLU A 113 1.99 -5.90 8.90
CA GLU A 113 2.24 -7.27 9.33
C GLU A 113 1.98 -7.38 10.83
N THR A 114 1.73 -8.59 11.32
CA THR A 114 1.74 -8.83 12.77
C THR A 114 3.19 -8.87 13.26
N PRO A 115 3.44 -8.63 14.56
CA PRO A 115 4.77 -8.87 15.12
C PRO A 115 5.25 -10.32 14.96
N GLY A 116 4.31 -11.27 14.83
CA GLY A 116 4.60 -12.68 14.67
C GLY A 116 5.17 -13.33 15.95
N VAL A 117 5.74 -14.51 15.77
CA VAL A 117 6.37 -15.31 16.83
C VAL A 117 7.70 -15.81 16.30
N TYR A 118 8.75 -15.73 17.10
CA TYR A 118 10.03 -16.35 16.75
C TYR A 118 10.16 -17.75 17.37
N ARG A 119 10.71 -18.68 16.58
CA ARG A 119 11.25 -19.95 17.04
C ARG A 119 12.53 -20.26 16.23
N PRO A 120 13.56 -20.88 16.84
CA PRO A 120 14.77 -21.27 16.11
C PRO A 120 14.51 -22.41 15.09
N SER A 121 13.42 -23.15 15.25
CA SER A 121 12.93 -24.15 14.30
C SER A 121 11.41 -24.28 14.38
N TRP A 122 10.79 -24.71 13.28
CA TRP A 122 9.34 -24.87 13.15
C TRP A 122 8.96 -26.27 12.70
N SER A 123 7.92 -26.84 13.31
CA SER A 123 7.10 -27.92 12.75
C SER A 123 5.75 -27.40 12.26
N ILE A 124 5.05 -28.17 11.43
CA ILE A 124 3.70 -27.83 10.96
C ILE A 124 2.74 -27.65 12.14
N GLU A 125 2.84 -28.53 13.14
CA GLU A 125 2.00 -28.52 14.35
C GLU A 125 2.26 -27.27 15.19
N GLN A 126 3.51 -26.82 15.27
CA GLN A 126 3.86 -25.59 16.00
C GLN A 126 3.29 -24.35 15.32
N VAL A 127 3.29 -24.29 13.98
CA VAL A 127 2.62 -23.21 13.24
C VAL A 127 1.13 -23.21 13.56
N GLY A 128 0.48 -24.38 13.55
CA GLY A 128 -0.93 -24.52 13.91
C GLY A 128 -1.22 -24.09 15.35
N ALA A 129 -0.39 -24.51 16.30
CA ALA A 129 -0.53 -24.18 17.72
C ALA A 129 -0.35 -22.69 18.01
N ASP A 130 0.58 -22.02 17.32
CA ASP A 130 0.84 -20.58 17.49
C ASP A 130 0.03 -19.70 16.53
N LEU A 131 -0.85 -20.27 15.70
CA LEU A 131 -1.57 -19.54 14.65
C LEU A 131 -2.33 -18.32 15.18
N ALA A 132 -2.88 -18.39 16.39
CA ALA A 132 -3.56 -17.26 17.03
C ALA A 132 -2.62 -16.08 17.28
N LYS A 133 -1.38 -16.35 17.72
CA LYS A 133 -0.35 -15.31 17.95
C LYS A 133 0.19 -14.77 16.62
N ILE A 134 0.43 -15.65 15.64
CA ILE A 134 0.88 -15.26 14.30
C ILE A 134 -0.11 -14.29 13.65
N ARG A 135 -1.41 -14.43 13.92
CA ARG A 135 -2.47 -13.62 13.33
C ARG A 135 -2.91 -12.43 14.20
N ASP A 136 -2.23 -12.18 15.31
CA ASP A 136 -2.59 -11.09 16.21
C ASP A 136 -2.21 -9.72 15.60
N VAL A 137 -3.23 -9.00 15.14
CA VAL A 137 -3.11 -7.67 14.52
C VAL A 137 -3.28 -6.52 15.53
N SER A 138 -3.24 -6.79 16.84
CA SER A 138 -3.41 -5.76 17.88
C SER A 138 -2.30 -4.72 17.90
N ALA A 139 -1.09 -5.07 17.43
CA ALA A 139 0.07 -4.18 17.37
C ALA A 139 0.82 -4.35 16.04
N PRO A 140 0.22 -3.93 14.90
CA PRO A 140 0.80 -4.20 13.60
C PRO A 140 2.10 -3.43 13.38
N VAL A 141 3.04 -4.05 12.67
CA VAL A 141 4.28 -3.42 12.22
C VAL A 141 4.12 -2.96 10.77
N ILE A 142 4.69 -1.80 10.45
CA ILE A 142 4.61 -1.18 9.13
C ILE A 142 6.03 -0.80 8.71
N PHE A 143 6.43 -1.22 7.52
CA PHE A 143 7.72 -0.90 6.93
C PHE A 143 7.51 0.03 5.73
N PRO A 144 7.77 1.35 5.86
CA PRO A 144 7.61 2.26 4.74
C PRO A 144 8.59 1.90 3.61
N VAL A 145 8.05 1.69 2.40
CA VAL A 145 8.48 2.46 1.22
C VAL A 145 9.96 2.83 1.17
N VAL A 146 10.11 4.15 1.23
CA VAL A 146 11.36 4.87 1.34
C VAL A 146 11.66 5.18 2.82
N PRO A 147 12.94 5.21 3.25
CA PRO A 147 14.12 4.99 2.41
C PRO A 147 14.40 3.52 2.09
N ASP A 148 14.06 2.57 2.98
CA ASP A 148 14.42 1.16 2.81
C ASP A 148 13.58 0.21 3.67
N GLY A 149 12.27 0.13 3.38
CA GLY A 149 11.37 -0.77 4.12
C GLY A 149 11.75 -2.25 4.00
N HIS A 150 12.41 -2.66 2.92
CA HIS A 150 12.84 -4.04 2.73
C HIS A 150 13.92 -4.44 3.73
N VAL A 151 14.96 -3.62 3.88
CA VAL A 151 16.03 -3.90 4.84
C VAL A 151 15.53 -3.75 6.28
N ASP A 152 14.66 -2.77 6.55
CA ASP A 152 14.09 -2.60 7.88
C ASP A 152 13.24 -3.80 8.32
N HIS A 153 12.47 -4.39 7.40
CA HIS A 153 11.77 -5.65 7.64
C HIS A 153 12.75 -6.79 7.99
N ILE A 154 13.82 -6.98 7.21
CA ILE A 154 14.82 -8.03 7.46
C ILE A 154 15.49 -7.84 8.83
N ARG A 155 15.88 -6.59 9.17
CA ARG A 155 16.48 -6.26 10.47
C ARG A 155 15.52 -6.58 11.62
N TYR A 156 14.25 -6.22 11.47
CA TYR A 156 13.22 -6.54 12.46
C TYR A 156 13.16 -8.05 12.71
N SER A 157 13.11 -8.86 11.64
CA SER A 157 13.09 -10.31 11.77
C SER A 157 14.35 -10.89 12.43
N PHE A 158 15.54 -10.38 12.08
CA PHE A 158 16.81 -10.87 12.67
C PHE A 158 16.96 -10.48 14.14
N ALA A 159 16.53 -9.28 14.53
CA ALA A 159 16.54 -8.86 15.93
C ALA A 159 15.69 -9.79 16.82
N MET A 160 14.56 -10.31 16.31
CA MET A 160 13.78 -11.32 17.04
C MET A 160 14.55 -12.62 17.26
N ALA A 161 15.37 -13.02 16.28
CA ALA A 161 16.18 -14.23 16.38
C ALA A 161 17.35 -14.07 17.36
N GLU A 162 18.03 -12.93 17.34
CA GLU A 162 19.15 -12.61 18.22
C GLU A 162 18.70 -12.40 19.68
N GLY A 163 17.59 -11.71 19.90
CA GLY A 163 17.07 -11.44 21.24
C GLY A 163 16.69 -12.71 22.01
N ALA A 164 16.25 -13.75 21.30
CA ALA A 164 15.93 -15.05 21.88
C ALA A 164 17.16 -15.94 22.16
N GLN A 165 18.34 -15.58 21.66
CA GLN A 165 19.60 -16.29 21.97
C GLN A 165 20.25 -15.78 23.27
N HIS A 166 19.87 -14.58 23.73
CA HIS A 166 20.48 -13.88 24.88
C HIS A 166 19.57 -13.81 26.12
N GLY A 167 18.37 -14.40 26.08
CA GLY A 167 17.42 -14.49 27.19
C GLY A 167 17.12 -15.93 27.56
#